data_AF-A0A133VI28-F1
#
_entry.id   AF-A0A133VI28-F1
#
_cell.length_a   1.000
_cell.length_b   1.000
_cell.length_c   1.000
_cell.angle_alpha   90.00
_cell.angle_beta   90.00
_cell.angle_gamma   90.00
#
_symmetry.space_group_name_H-M   'P 1'
#
loop_
_entity.id
_entity.type
_entity.pdbx_description
1 polymer ?
#
loop_
_entity_poly.entity_id
_entity_poly.type
_entity_poly.pdbx_seq_one_letter_code
_entity_poly.pdbx_strand_id
1 'polypeptide(L)'
;MKIKVTENFSYDGEKYEEGDTVDLPEPVADSVIEKGFGEKVKEETPVPEIKGEEKKRGPRWKKKVWVSEDRNFGITVWPPGGKFDSPSVTLEENQRDDSGNWETNRTYLPTGSNLLALSEHLKSAWEEIQKVKSEEKE
;
A
#
# COMPACT_ATOMS: atom_id res chain seq x y z
N MET A 1 14.88 -15.91 -4.09
CA MET A 1 14.58 -14.48 -3.83
C MET A 1 13.96 -13.88 -5.07
N LYS A 2 12.74 -13.35 -4.93
CA LYS A 2 12.00 -12.73 -6.03
C LYS A 2 12.52 -11.33 -6.30
N ILE A 3 12.82 -11.07 -7.57
CA ILE A 3 13.22 -9.76 -8.06
C ILE A 3 12.36 -9.39 -9.26
N LYS A 4 12.11 -8.10 -9.43
CA LYS A 4 11.51 -7.56 -10.65
C LYS A 4 12.63 -7.08 -11.55
N VAL A 5 12.70 -7.59 -12.77
CA VAL A 5 13.70 -7.22 -13.75
C VAL A 5 13.40 -5.80 -14.24
N THR A 6 14.39 -4.92 -14.17
CA THR A 6 14.29 -3.52 -14.61
C THR A 6 15.04 -3.27 -15.91
N GLU A 7 15.97 -4.14 -16.27
CA GLU A 7 16.66 -4.11 -17.56
C GLU A 7 16.85 -5.55 -18.05
N ASN A 8 16.75 -5.77 -19.36
CA ASN A 8 16.90 -7.11 -19.93
C ASN A 8 18.29 -7.68 -19.59
N PHE A 9 18.33 -8.87 -18.98
CA PHE A 9 19.58 -9.57 -18.72
C PHE A 9 19.47 -11.06 -19.02
N SER A 10 20.60 -11.69 -19.29
CA SER A 10 20.67 -13.14 -19.50
C SER A 10 21.41 -13.80 -18.36
N TYR A 11 20.79 -14.80 -17.75
CA TYR A 11 21.40 -15.60 -16.68
C TYR A 11 21.06 -17.08 -16.89
N ASP A 12 22.06 -17.95 -16.72
CA ASP A 12 21.97 -19.41 -16.95
C ASP A 12 21.43 -19.85 -18.33
N GLY A 13 21.67 -19.05 -19.37
CA GLY A 13 21.18 -19.32 -20.73
C GLY A 13 19.72 -18.93 -20.96
N GLU A 14 19.01 -18.49 -19.93
CA GLU A 14 17.69 -17.87 -20.01
C GLU A 14 17.82 -16.36 -20.17
N LYS A 15 16.94 -15.76 -20.99
CA LYS A 15 16.82 -14.31 -21.13
C LYS A 15 15.63 -13.84 -20.32
N TYR A 16 15.85 -12.85 -19.49
CA TYR A 16 14.83 -12.23 -18.65
C TYR A 16 14.57 -10.83 -19.17
N GLU A 17 13.29 -10.52 -19.40
CA GLU A 17 12.86 -9.26 -19.98
C GLU A 17 12.49 -8.24 -18.89
N GLU A 18 12.66 -6.96 -19.21
CA GLU A 18 12.26 -5.85 -18.36
C GLU A 18 10.76 -5.94 -18.00
N GLY A 19 10.48 -5.89 -16.70
CA GLY A 19 9.14 -6.01 -16.13
C GLY A 19 8.82 -7.38 -15.56
N ASP A 20 9.58 -8.42 -15.92
CA ASP A 20 9.33 -9.78 -15.42
C ASP A 20 9.68 -9.92 -13.94
N THR A 21 8.90 -10.72 -13.22
CA THR A 21 9.21 -11.08 -11.83
C THR A 21 9.75 -12.49 -11.80
N VAL A 22 11.03 -12.62 -11.45
CA VAL A 22 11.78 -13.88 -11.50
C VAL A 22 12.27 -14.23 -10.10
N ASP A 23 12.21 -15.52 -9.77
CA ASP A 23 12.73 -16.02 -8.50
C ASP A 23 14.14 -16.57 -8.73
N LEU A 24 15.14 -15.81 -8.31
CA LEU A 24 16.55 -16.18 -8.47
C LEU A 24 17.18 -16.54 -7.13
N PRO A 25 18.22 -17.39 -7.12
CA PRO A 25 19.00 -17.65 -5.92
C PRO A 25 19.50 -16.33 -5.31
N GLU A 26 19.45 -16.18 -3.98
CA GLU A 26 19.87 -14.95 -3.27
C GLU A 26 21.19 -14.33 -3.75
N PRO A 27 22.31 -15.07 -3.92
CA PRO A 27 23.57 -14.47 -4.37
C PRO A 27 23.49 -13.91 -5.81
N VAL A 28 22.62 -14.47 -6.64
CA VAL A 28 22.39 -14.01 -8.01
C VAL A 28 21.46 -12.81 -8.01
N ALA A 29 20.37 -12.88 -7.23
CA ALA A 29 19.41 -11.81 -7.07
C ALA A 29 20.09 -10.53 -6.55
N ASP A 30 20.94 -10.64 -5.52
CA ASP A 30 21.70 -9.51 -5.00
C ASP A 30 22.67 -8.94 -6.04
N SER A 31 23.35 -9.80 -6.81
CA SER A 31 24.22 -9.36 -7.90
C SER A 31 23.47 -8.64 -9.03
N VAL A 32 22.25 -9.07 -9.35
CA VAL A 32 21.40 -8.46 -10.38
C VAL A 32 20.87 -7.10 -9.90
N ILE A 33 20.51 -6.99 -8.62
CA ILE A 33 20.08 -5.73 -8.00
C ILE A 33 21.22 -4.74 -7.90
N GLU A 34 22.40 -5.17 -7.43
CA GLU A 34 23.58 -4.30 -7.28
C GLU A 34 24.04 -3.74 -8.63
N LYS A 35 23.88 -4.51 -9.70
CA LYS A 35 24.21 -4.09 -11.06
C LYS A 35 23.11 -3.27 -11.75
N GLY A 36 21.97 -3.05 -11.10
CA GLY A 36 20.85 -2.25 -11.62
C GLY A 36 19.90 -2.99 -12.57
N PHE A 37 20.08 -4.29 -12.78
CA PHE A 37 19.25 -5.11 -13.67
C PHE A 37 17.95 -5.61 -13.02
N GLY A 38 17.75 -5.40 -11.72
CA GLY A 38 16.49 -5.71 -11.07
C GLY A 38 16.30 -5.05 -9.70
N GLU A 39 15.07 -5.10 -9.19
CA GLU A 39 14.69 -4.59 -7.88
C GLU A 39 14.16 -5.71 -6.97
N LYS A 40 14.54 -5.68 -5.68
CA LYS A 40 14.08 -6.65 -4.68
C LYS A 40 12.59 -6.48 -4.42
N VAL A 41 11.81 -7.51 -4.75
CA VAL A 41 10.42 -7.57 -4.32
C VAL A 41 10.41 -8.05 -2.87
N LYS A 42 10.19 -7.14 -1.92
CA LYS A 42 9.99 -7.52 -0.52
C LYS A 42 8.72 -8.38 -0.43
N GLU A 43 8.87 -9.66 -0.11
CA GLU A 43 7.76 -10.48 0.35
C GLU A 43 7.24 -9.87 1.65
N GLU A 44 6.11 -9.16 1.55
CA GLU A 44 5.26 -8.91 2.71
C GLU A 44 4.88 -10.28 3.29
N THR A 45 5.27 -10.49 4.55
CA THR A 45 4.99 -11.67 5.36
C THR A 45 3.58 -12.21 5.10
N PRO A 46 3.39 -13.50 4.76
CA PRO A 46 2.06 -14.06 4.55
C PRO A 46 1.33 -14.07 5.89
N VAL A 47 0.29 -13.24 5.99
CA VAL A 47 -0.69 -13.34 7.08
C VAL A 47 -1.42 -14.69 6.88
N PRO A 48 -1.52 -15.55 7.91
CA PRO A 48 -2.12 -16.87 7.76
C PRO A 48 -3.55 -16.78 7.22
N GLU A 49 -3.80 -17.49 6.12
CA GLU A 49 -5.12 -17.63 5.50
C GLU A 49 -6.10 -18.30 6.47
N ILE A 50 -7.03 -17.52 7.02
CA ILE A 50 -8.21 -18.06 7.69
C ILE A 50 -9.18 -18.49 6.59
N LYS A 51 -9.31 -19.80 6.39
CA LYS A 51 -10.34 -20.42 5.55
C LYS A 51 -11.72 -20.09 6.11
N GLY A 52 -12.51 -19.30 5.38
CA GLY A 52 -13.95 -19.18 5.58
C GLY A 52 -14.50 -17.77 5.37
N GLU A 53 -15.23 -17.62 4.26
CA GLU A 53 -16.33 -16.68 4.04
C GLU A 53 -16.07 -15.21 3.68
N GLU A 54 -16.78 -14.83 2.60
CA GLU A 54 -16.92 -13.55 1.91
C GLU A 54 -15.65 -12.97 1.26
N LYS A 55 -15.71 -12.84 -0.07
CA LYS A 55 -14.80 -11.95 -0.83
C LYS A 55 -14.99 -10.52 -0.33
N LYS A 56 -14.32 -10.14 0.77
CA LYS A 56 -14.23 -8.76 1.24
C LYS A 56 -13.62 -7.97 0.09
N ARG A 57 -14.46 -7.17 -0.58
CA ARG A 57 -13.98 -6.21 -1.58
C ARG A 57 -12.96 -5.33 -0.85
N GLY A 58 -11.72 -5.35 -1.34
CA GLY A 58 -10.64 -4.54 -0.78
C GLY A 58 -10.96 -3.05 -0.85
N PRO A 59 -10.11 -2.20 -0.24
CA PRO A 59 -10.34 -0.76 -0.27
C PRO A 59 -10.33 -0.27 -1.73
N ARG A 60 -11.30 0.57 -2.07
CA ARG A 60 -11.39 1.19 -3.40
C ARG A 60 -10.28 2.22 -3.60
N TRP A 61 -9.86 2.87 -2.51
CA TRP A 61 -8.82 3.89 -2.55
C TRP A 61 -8.08 3.97 -1.22
N LYS A 62 -6.77 4.27 -1.28
CA LYS A 62 -5.92 4.47 -0.11
C LYS A 62 -4.86 5.53 -0.37
N LYS A 63 -4.61 6.39 0.61
CA LYS A 63 -3.54 7.40 0.57
C LYS A 63 -2.84 7.49 1.91
N LYS A 64 -1.54 7.75 1.86
CA LYS A 64 -0.73 8.08 3.03
C LYS A 64 -0.23 9.51 2.94
N VAL A 65 -0.29 10.22 4.06
CA VAL A 65 0.24 11.57 4.22
C VAL A 65 1.30 11.52 5.31
N TRP A 66 2.55 11.73 4.94
CA TRP A 66 3.65 11.78 5.90
C TRP A 66 3.69 13.15 6.57
N VAL A 67 3.74 13.13 7.90
CA VAL A 67 3.83 14.34 8.73
C VAL A 67 5.27 14.55 9.21
N SER A 68 5.96 13.47 9.51
CA SER A 68 7.40 13.40 9.80
C SER A 68 7.92 12.01 9.41
N GLU A 69 9.22 11.75 9.60
CA GLU A 69 9.85 10.46 9.30
C GLU A 69 9.17 9.28 10.02
N ASP A 70 8.72 9.49 11.26
CA ASP A 70 8.11 8.46 12.11
C ASP A 70 6.59 8.60 12.26
N ARG A 71 5.95 9.42 11.42
CA ARG A 71 4.51 9.74 11.58
C ARG A 71 3.79 9.92 10.25
N ASN A 72 2.71 9.17 10.06
CA ASN A 72 1.84 9.34 8.90
C ASN A 72 0.35 9.15 9.20
N PHE A 73 -0.47 9.72 8.31
CA PHE A 73 -1.91 9.53 8.25
C PHE A 73 -2.27 8.63 7.07
N GLY A 74 -2.92 7.50 7.36
CA GLY A 74 -3.58 6.67 6.37
C GLY A 74 -5.03 7.08 6.19
N ILE A 75 -5.44 7.33 4.95
CA ILE A 75 -6.84 7.55 4.58
C ILE A 75 -7.23 6.39 3.66
N THR A 76 -8.30 5.67 4.02
CA THR A 76 -8.77 4.52 3.23
C THR A 76 -10.26 4.65 2.98
N VAL A 77 -10.67 4.47 1.72
CA VAL A 77 -12.08 4.42 1.32
C VAL A 77 -12.45 2.96 1.04
N TRP A 78 -13.45 2.49 1.75
CA TRP A 78 -13.99 1.16 1.61
C TRP A 78 -15.29 1.20 0.81
N PRO A 79 -15.50 0.25 -0.12
CA PRO A 79 -16.82 0.06 -0.69
C PRO A 79 -17.82 -0.40 0.40
N PRO A 80 -19.13 -0.28 0.15
CA PRO A 80 -20.14 -0.94 0.98
C PRO A 80 -19.83 -2.42 1.14
N GLY A 81 -20.02 -2.93 2.35
CA GLY A 81 -19.75 -4.33 2.67
C GLY A 81 -19.43 -4.56 4.15
N GLY A 82 -19.71 -5.78 4.60
CA GLY A 82 -19.52 -6.16 6.00
C GLY A 82 -20.50 -5.44 6.93
N LYS A 83 -20.00 -4.49 7.73
CA LYS A 83 -20.78 -3.79 8.77
C LYS A 83 -21.54 -2.54 8.28
N PHE A 84 -21.27 -2.07 7.06
CA PHE A 84 -21.79 -0.80 6.57
C PHE A 84 -22.42 -0.96 5.18
N ASP A 85 -23.69 -0.53 5.06
CA ASP A 85 -24.47 -0.51 3.81
C ASP A 85 -24.11 0.68 2.91
N SER A 86 -22.99 1.36 3.17
CA SER A 86 -22.55 2.56 2.47
C SER A 86 -21.03 2.62 2.49
N PRO A 87 -20.41 3.29 1.50
CA PRO A 87 -18.97 3.45 1.48
C PRO A 87 -18.52 4.21 2.74
N SER A 88 -17.41 3.77 3.32
CA SER A 88 -16.89 4.29 4.59
C SER A 88 -15.46 4.78 4.42
N VAL A 89 -15.06 5.72 5.28
CA VAL A 89 -13.68 6.25 5.32
C VAL A 89 -13.06 5.91 6.67
N THR A 90 -11.85 5.38 6.63
CA THR A 90 -11.01 5.20 7.82
C THR A 90 -9.87 6.21 7.77
N LEU A 91 -9.67 6.92 8.87
CA LEU A 91 -8.50 7.75 9.11
C LEU A 91 -7.69 7.11 10.24
N GLU A 92 -6.45 6.74 9.94
CA GLU A 92 -5.55 6.07 10.88
C GLU A 92 -4.29 6.89 11.04
N GLU A 93 -3.89 7.15 12.28
CA GLU A 93 -2.57 7.69 12.57
C GLU A 93 -1.62 6.54 12.90
N ASN A 94 -0.48 6.50 12.24
CA ASN A 94 0.60 5.59 12.58
C ASN A 94 1.75 6.41 13.17
N GLN A 95 2.06 6.18 14.44
CA GLN A 95 3.21 6.76 15.14
C GLN A 95 4.09 5.65 15.69
N ARG A 96 5.40 5.77 15.45
CA ARG A 96 6.40 4.87 16.02
C ARG A 96 6.86 5.41 17.38
N ASP A 97 6.89 4.56 18.39
CA ASP A 97 7.46 4.88 19.70
C ASP A 97 9.00 4.71 19.70
N ASP A 98 9.65 5.16 20.78
CA ASP A 98 11.11 5.06 20.95
C ASP A 98 11.61 3.60 21.05
N SER A 99 10.71 2.63 21.22
CA SER A 99 11.00 1.20 21.19
C SER A 99 10.82 0.58 19.80
N GLY A 100 10.43 1.38 18.81
CA GLY A 100 10.18 0.95 17.44
C GLY A 100 8.81 0.31 17.23
N ASN A 101 7.95 0.27 18.25
CA ASN A 101 6.60 -0.27 18.21
C ASN A 101 5.60 0.81 17.77
N TRP A 102 4.45 0.40 17.24
CA TRP A 102 3.40 1.30 16.80
C TRP A 102 2.36 1.47 17.91
N GLU A 103 2.18 2.68 18.43
CA GLU A 103 1.13 3.00 19.42
C GLU A 103 -0.01 3.79 18.78
N THR A 104 -1.24 3.57 19.28
CA THR A 104 -2.43 4.34 18.89
C THR A 104 -3.28 4.66 20.12
N ASN A 105 -3.64 5.93 20.36
CA ASN A 105 -4.85 6.29 21.13
C ASN A 105 -5.27 7.78 21.13
N ARG A 106 -4.54 8.72 20.50
CA ARG A 106 -5.04 10.07 20.21
C ARG A 106 -4.49 10.58 18.89
N THR A 107 -5.36 11.11 18.04
CA THR A 107 -4.97 11.61 16.73
C THR A 107 -4.80 13.12 16.72
N TYR A 108 -3.57 13.60 16.49
CA TYR A 108 -3.31 15.04 16.35
C TYR A 108 -3.27 15.42 14.87
N LEU A 109 -4.12 16.33 14.39
CA LEU A 109 -4.04 16.71 12.97
C LEU A 109 -2.69 17.39 12.66
N PRO A 110 -2.14 17.19 11.44
CA PRO A 110 -0.96 17.92 11.02
C PRO A 110 -1.26 19.43 10.96
N THR A 111 -0.23 20.26 11.02
CA THR A 111 -0.36 21.73 10.96
C THR A 111 0.24 22.28 9.68
N GLY A 112 -0.12 23.52 9.32
CA GLY A 112 0.47 24.22 8.17
C GLY A 112 0.13 23.57 6.82
N SER A 113 1.13 23.49 5.93
CA SER A 113 0.99 22.93 4.57
C SER A 113 0.51 21.48 4.55
N ASN A 114 0.91 20.69 5.56
CA ASN A 114 0.48 19.29 5.68
C ASN A 114 -1.01 19.15 6.02
N LEU A 115 -1.59 20.13 6.73
CA LEU A 115 -3.03 20.20 6.95
C LEU A 115 -3.80 20.47 5.66
N LEU A 116 -3.26 21.35 4.81
CA LEU A 116 -3.84 21.66 3.50
C LEU A 116 -3.79 20.42 2.59
N ALA A 117 -2.65 19.74 2.50
CA ALA A 117 -2.53 18.49 1.74
C ALA A 117 -3.49 17.40 2.25
N LEU A 118 -3.64 17.26 3.58
CA LEU A 118 -4.64 16.38 4.17
C LEU A 118 -6.06 16.74 3.72
N SER A 119 -6.41 18.04 3.70
CA SER A 119 -7.73 18.50 3.27
C SER A 119 -8.01 18.19 1.79
N GLU A 120 -7.03 18.32 0.91
CA GLU A 120 -7.15 17.96 -0.51
C GLU A 120 -7.36 16.45 -0.68
N HIS A 121 -6.62 15.63 0.08
CA HIS A 121 -6.80 14.18 0.06
C HIS A 121 -8.15 13.73 0.60
N LEU A 122 -8.68 14.40 1.62
CA LEU A 122 -10.05 14.16 2.10
C LEU A 122 -11.09 14.53 1.05
N LYS A 123 -10.86 15.60 0.28
CA LYS A 123 -11.73 15.96 -0.86
C LYS A 123 -11.70 14.89 -1.95
N SER A 124 -10.52 14.37 -2.32
CA SER A 124 -10.43 13.26 -3.28
C SER A 124 -11.11 11.98 -2.77
N ALA A 125 -10.95 11.68 -1.47
CA ALA A 125 -11.65 10.55 -0.85
C ALA A 125 -13.18 10.71 -0.94
N TRP A 126 -13.68 11.93 -0.75
CA TRP A 126 -15.10 12.25 -0.94
C TRP A 126 -15.56 12.03 -2.39
N GLU A 127 -14.78 12.46 -3.38
CA GLU A 127 -15.10 12.25 -4.80
C GLU A 127 -15.18 10.75 -5.14
N GLU A 128 -14.28 9.93 -4.60
CA GLU A 128 -14.34 8.47 -4.75
C GLU A 128 -15.59 7.86 -4.12
N ILE A 129 -16.02 8.34 -2.95
CA ILE A 129 -17.29 7.92 -2.35
C ILE A 129 -18.47 8.23 -3.27
N GLN A 130 -18.48 9.40 -3.91
CA GLN A 130 -19.56 9.77 -4.83
C GLN A 130 -19.59 8.87 -6.07
N LYS A 131 -18.43 8.49 -6.61
CA LYS A 131 -18.33 7.53 -7.72
C LYS A 131 -18.92 6.19 -7.32
N VAL A 132 -18.50 5.63 -6.17
CA VAL A 132 -19.01 4.34 -5.69
C VAL A 132 -20.54 4.36 -5.53
N LYS A 133 -21.10 5.43 -4.96
CA LYS A 133 -22.55 5.60 -4.83
C LYS A 133 -23.30 5.71 -6.16
N SER A 134 -22.62 6.21 -7.19
CA SER A 134 -23.20 6.38 -8.53
C SER A 134 -23.15 5.06 -9.31
N GLU A 135 -22.06 4.31 -9.19
CA GLU A 135 -21.88 2.96 -9.75
C GLU A 135 -22.85 1.93 -9.16
N GLU A 136 -23.35 2.13 -7.93
CA GLU A 136 -24.37 1.26 -7.32
C GLU A 136 -25.81 1.52 -7.79
N LYS A 137 -26.05 2.63 -8.51
CA LYS A 137 -27.38 3.00 -9.02
C LYS A 137 -27.63 2.60 -10.47
N GLU A 138 -26.61 2.14 -11.19
CA GLU A 138 -26.70 1.53 -12.53
C GLU A 138 -26.88 0.00 -12.42
#